data_AF-A0A1G7GB95-F1
#
_entry.id   AF-A0A1G7GB95-F1
#
_cell.length_a   1.000
_cell.length_b   1.000
_cell.length_c   1.000
_cell.angle_alpha   90.00
_cell.angle_beta   90.00
_cell.angle_gamma   90.00
#
_symmetry.space_group_name_H-M   'P 1'
#
loop_
_entity.id
_entity.type
_entity.pdbx_description
1 polymer ?
#
loop_
_entity_poly.entity_id
_entity_poly.type
_entity_poly.pdbx_seq_one_letter_code
_entity_poly.pdbx_strand_id
1 'polypeptide(L)'
;MLPKIAHVIIIGLSEEERGKLDESTRKILHFSDPSWEYKSYGCDTLQEAAAIAKDMARVDIFYVAEGAESESIPYEKFGLELDYEILGELMENHSSKPVVSYARADRPNKLATAIFALWRDRSKSTSA
;
A
#
# COMPACT_ATOMS: atom_id res chain seq x y z
N MET A 1 -19.36 9.31 11.02
CA MET A 1 -18.34 8.29 10.71
C MET A 1 -17.68 8.68 9.40
N LEU A 2 -16.35 8.75 9.34
CA LEU A 2 -15.64 8.90 8.07
C LEU A 2 -15.92 7.65 7.21
N PRO A 3 -16.09 7.78 5.88
CA PRO A 3 -16.27 6.63 5.02
C PRO A 3 -15.09 5.66 5.20
N LYS A 4 -15.38 4.35 5.26
CA LYS A 4 -14.36 3.30 5.38
C LYS A 4 -13.69 3.03 4.03
N ILE A 5 -13.06 4.06 3.45
CA ILE A 5 -12.33 3.98 2.18
C ILE A 5 -10.82 3.95 2.47
N ALA A 6 -10.14 2.88 2.06
CA ALA A 6 -8.68 2.80 2.07
C ALA A 6 -8.10 3.22 0.70
N HIS A 7 -7.09 4.10 0.69
CA HIS A 7 -6.37 4.52 -0.52
C HIS A 7 -5.03 3.79 -0.58
N VAL A 8 -4.83 2.96 -1.59
CA VAL A 8 -3.70 2.05 -1.70
C VAL A 8 -2.93 2.35 -2.98
N ILE A 9 -1.61 2.44 -2.90
CA ILE A 9 -0.73 2.39 -4.07
C ILE A 9 -0.13 0.98 -4.13
N ILE A 10 -0.27 0.29 -5.26
CA ILE A 10 0.19 -1.07 -5.51
C ILE A 10 1.37 -1.00 -6.47
N ILE A 11 2.50 -1.57 -6.06
CA ILE A 11 3.78 -1.43 -6.75
C ILE A 11 4.21 -2.80 -7.29
N GLY A 12 4.61 -2.85 -8.56
CA GLY A 12 5.25 -4.02 -9.16
C GLY A 12 4.31 -5.17 -9.51
N LEU A 13 3.04 -4.88 -9.83
CA LEU A 13 2.10 -5.86 -10.39
C LEU A 13 1.60 -5.36 -11.74
N SER A 14 1.49 -6.28 -12.70
CA SER A 14 0.75 -6.01 -13.95
C SER A 14 -0.71 -5.67 -13.66
N GLU A 15 -1.40 -5.03 -14.61
CA GLU A 15 -2.83 -4.71 -14.47
C GLU A 15 -3.69 -5.96 -14.20
N GLU A 16 -3.35 -7.09 -14.81
CA GLU A 16 -4.07 -8.35 -14.61
C GLU A 16 -3.88 -8.90 -13.19
N GLU A 17 -2.64 -8.92 -12.69
CA GLU A 17 -2.32 -9.36 -11.33
C GLU A 17 -2.95 -8.44 -10.28
N ARG A 18 -2.87 -7.13 -10.52
CA ARG A 18 -3.52 -6.11 -9.69
C ARG A 18 -5.03 -6.32 -9.68
N GLY A 19 -5.66 -6.60 -10.82
CA GLY A 19 -7.08 -6.90 -10.92
C GLY A 19 -7.50 -8.10 -10.06
N LYS A 20 -6.70 -9.17 -10.07
CA LYS A 20 -6.92 -10.37 -9.22
C LYS A 20 -6.73 -10.06 -7.74
N LEU A 21 -5.68 -9.31 -7.37
CA LEU A 21 -5.46 -8.84 -5.99
C LEU A 21 -6.62 -7.95 -5.54
N ASP A 22 -7.12 -7.11 -6.44
CA ASP A 22 -8.16 -6.17 -6.14
C ASP A 22 -9.50 -6.86 -5.87
N GLU A 23 -9.89 -7.79 -6.74
CA GLU A 23 -11.10 -8.59 -6.58
C GLU A 23 -11.05 -9.43 -5.30
N SER A 24 -9.93 -10.11 -5.04
CA SER A 24 -9.77 -10.95 -3.84
C SER A 24 -9.78 -10.10 -2.56
N THR A 25 -9.10 -8.96 -2.55
CA THR A 25 -9.13 -8.02 -1.42
C THR A 25 -10.56 -7.54 -1.17
N ARG A 26 -11.29 -7.09 -2.20
CA ARG A 26 -12.67 -6.62 -2.05
C ARG A 26 -13.60 -7.70 -1.47
N LYS A 27 -13.50 -8.94 -1.95
CA LYS A 27 -14.28 -10.07 -1.42
C LYS A 27 -14.06 -10.26 0.08
N ILE A 28 -12.81 -10.18 0.54
CA ILE A 28 -12.47 -10.35 1.96
C ILE A 28 -12.99 -9.19 2.80
N LEU A 29 -12.84 -7.95 2.33
CA LEU A 29 -13.33 -6.77 3.06
C LEU A 29 -14.86 -6.80 3.19
N HIS A 30 -15.57 -7.07 2.09
CA HIS A 30 -17.04 -7.11 2.09
C HIS A 30 -17.61 -8.29 2.87
N PHE A 31 -16.89 -9.41 2.96
CA PHE A 31 -17.27 -10.51 3.85
C PHE A 31 -17.28 -10.06 5.32
N SER A 32 -16.36 -9.18 5.71
CA SER A 32 -16.32 -8.63 7.07
C SER A 32 -17.35 -7.52 7.27
N ASP A 33 -17.49 -6.60 6.32
CA ASP A 33 -18.39 -5.45 6.40
C ASP A 33 -18.62 -4.88 4.98
N PRO A 34 -19.86 -4.96 4.44
CA PRO A 34 -20.17 -4.52 3.08
C PRO A 34 -19.98 -3.02 2.83
N SER A 35 -19.83 -2.20 3.87
CA SER A 35 -19.59 -0.75 3.74
C SER A 35 -18.12 -0.40 3.46
N TRP A 36 -17.23 -1.39 3.47
CA TRP A 36 -15.81 -1.16 3.26
C TRP A 36 -15.51 -0.97 1.79
N GLU A 37 -14.84 0.12 1.49
CA GLU A 37 -14.35 0.43 0.16
C GLU A 37 -12.83 0.54 0.19
N TYR A 38 -12.19 0.30 -0.94
CA TYR A 38 -10.83 0.74 -1.13
C TYR A 38 -10.59 1.07 -2.60
N LYS A 39 -9.64 1.98 -2.82
CA LYS A 39 -9.21 2.45 -4.13
C LYS A 39 -7.74 2.11 -4.27
N SER A 40 -7.38 1.45 -5.36
CA SER A 40 -6.00 1.12 -5.70
C SER A 40 -5.52 1.95 -6.89
N TYR A 41 -4.26 2.36 -6.83
CA TYR A 41 -3.50 2.93 -7.94
C TYR A 41 -2.29 2.03 -8.19
N GLY A 42 -2.09 1.59 -9.43
CA GLY A 42 -0.97 0.73 -9.80
C GLY A 42 0.20 1.55 -10.34
N CYS A 43 1.42 1.14 -10.04
CA CYS A 43 2.65 1.62 -10.68
C CYS A 43 3.71 0.51 -10.67
N ASP A 44 4.75 0.67 -11.47
CA ASP A 44 5.75 -0.37 -11.65
C ASP A 44 6.88 -0.23 -10.62
N THR A 45 7.22 1.00 -10.26
CA THR A 45 8.39 1.31 -9.41
C THR A 45 8.05 2.10 -8.14
N LEU A 46 8.99 2.11 -7.19
CA LEU A 46 8.90 2.92 -5.96
C LEU A 46 8.95 4.43 -6.24
N GLN A 47 9.70 4.85 -7.27
CA GLN A 47 9.85 6.24 -7.69
C GLN A 47 8.53 6.78 -8.26
N GLU A 48 7.84 5.98 -9.08
CA GLU A 48 6.50 6.30 -9.56
C GLU A 48 5.49 6.37 -8.42
N ALA A 49 5.54 5.43 -7.47
CA ALA A 49 4.72 5.46 -6.27
C ALA A 49 4.92 6.75 -5.47
N ALA A 50 6.17 7.21 -5.35
CA ALA A 50 6.52 8.45 -4.67
C ALA A 50 5.94 9.68 -5.39
N ALA A 51 6.04 9.71 -6.72
CA ALA A 51 5.48 10.78 -7.54
C ALA A 51 3.95 10.84 -7.42
N ILE A 52 3.26 9.70 -7.56
CA ILE A 52 1.80 9.60 -7.40
C ILE A 52 1.39 10.06 -6.00
N ALA A 53 2.10 9.61 -4.96
CA ALA A 53 1.78 9.96 -3.59
C ALA A 53 1.85 11.46 -3.33
N LYS A 54 2.83 12.17 -3.91
CA LYS A 54 2.95 13.64 -3.76
C LYS A 54 1.72 14.39 -4.26
N ASP A 55 1.04 13.88 -5.28
CA ASP A 55 -0.14 14.49 -5.88
C ASP A 55 -1.45 14.04 -5.22
N MET A 56 -1.40 13.01 -4.36
CA MET A 56 -2.56 12.48 -3.67
C MET A 56 -2.76 13.18 -2.32
N ALA A 57 -3.97 13.69 -2.08
CA ALA A 57 -4.33 14.24 -0.78
C ALA A 57 -4.27 13.19 0.35
N ARG A 58 -4.34 11.90 0.01
CA ARG A 58 -4.35 10.80 0.97
C ARG A 58 -3.84 9.50 0.36
N VAL A 59 -2.82 8.95 0.98
CA VAL A 59 -2.36 7.57 0.76
C VAL A 59 -2.38 6.86 2.11
N ASP A 60 -3.07 5.73 2.20
CA ASP A 60 -3.17 5.00 3.44
C ASP A 60 -2.17 3.85 3.50
N ILE A 61 -1.95 3.16 2.37
CA ILE A 61 -1.09 1.98 2.29
C ILE A 61 -0.28 2.00 1.00
N PHE A 62 1.01 1.72 1.09
CA PHE A 62 1.82 1.24 -0.03
C PHE A 62 1.90 -0.28 0.02
N TYR A 63 1.43 -0.96 -1.01
CA TYR A 63 1.53 -2.40 -1.17
C TYR A 63 2.64 -2.74 -2.17
N VAL A 64 3.72 -3.34 -1.69
CA VAL A 64 4.89 -3.68 -2.50
C VAL A 64 4.83 -5.16 -2.86
N ALA A 65 4.69 -5.48 -4.14
CA ALA A 65 4.65 -6.86 -4.61
C ALA A 65 6.02 -7.55 -4.54
N GLU A 66 5.98 -8.88 -4.57
CA GLU A 66 7.19 -9.69 -4.60
C GLU A 66 7.83 -9.54 -5.99
N GLY A 67 9.05 -8.97 -6.03
CA GLY A 67 9.74 -8.68 -7.28
C GLY A 67 9.46 -7.30 -7.88
N ALA A 68 8.81 -6.39 -7.14
CA ALA A 68 8.70 -4.99 -7.56
C ALA A 68 10.08 -4.40 -7.86
N GLU A 69 10.25 -3.85 -9.07
CA GLU A 69 11.51 -3.28 -9.52
C GLU A 69 11.73 -1.88 -8.92
N SER A 70 12.96 -1.59 -8.51
CA SER A 70 13.41 -0.25 -8.10
C SER A 70 14.32 0.28 -9.20
N GLU A 71 13.83 1.22 -10.00
CA GLU A 71 14.67 1.86 -11.02
C GLU A 71 15.61 2.89 -10.35
N SER A 72 16.77 2.45 -9.84
CA SER A 72 17.93 3.34 -9.74
C SER A 72 19.28 2.65 -9.56
N ILE A 73 20.12 2.81 -10.60
CA ILE A 73 21.59 2.82 -10.64
C ILE A 73 22.30 1.48 -10.25
N PRO A 74 23.38 1.04 -10.95
CA PRO A 74 23.96 -0.30 -10.79
C PRO A 74 24.59 -0.54 -9.41
N TYR A 75 23.78 -1.08 -8.51
CA TYR A 75 23.97 -2.20 -7.58
C TYR A 75 25.37 -2.84 -7.46
N GLU A 76 26.23 -2.35 -6.56
CA GLU A 76 27.36 -3.18 -6.05
C GLU A 76 27.76 -3.00 -4.57
N LYS A 77 27.14 -2.14 -3.73
CA LYS A 77 27.68 -1.93 -2.36
C LYS A 77 26.75 -1.93 -1.15
N PHE A 78 25.44 -1.74 -1.28
CA PHE A 78 24.56 -1.59 -0.09
C PHE A 78 23.15 -2.13 -0.35
N GLY A 79 23.02 -3.44 -0.61
CA GLY A 79 21.84 -4.11 -1.18
C GLY A 79 20.46 -3.99 -0.50
N LEU A 80 20.21 -2.98 0.36
CA LEU A 80 18.92 -2.67 0.99
C LEU A 80 18.65 -1.16 1.20
N GLU A 81 19.62 -0.24 1.12
CA GLU A 81 19.46 1.11 1.70
C GLU A 81 18.54 2.07 0.89
N LEU A 82 18.54 2.00 -0.44
CA LEU A 82 17.82 2.98 -1.27
C LEU A 82 16.28 2.86 -1.21
N ASP A 83 15.78 1.62 -1.11
CA ASP A 83 14.34 1.34 -1.04
C ASP A 83 13.74 1.76 0.31
N TYR A 84 14.53 1.68 1.40
CA TYR A 84 14.13 2.19 2.72
C TYR A 84 14.18 3.70 2.81
N GLU A 85 15.09 4.36 2.08
CA GLU A 85 15.17 5.83 2.07
C GLU A 85 13.95 6.46 1.39
N ILE A 86 13.55 5.99 0.20
CA ILE A 86 12.36 6.51 -0.50
C ILE A 86 11.10 6.23 0.30
N LEU A 87 10.92 4.99 0.78
CA LEU A 87 9.76 4.63 1.60
C LEU A 87 9.77 5.37 2.94
N GLY A 88 10.93 5.52 3.57
CA GLY A 88 11.11 6.28 4.81
C GLY A 88 10.72 7.74 4.63
N GLU A 89 11.23 8.38 3.57
CA GLU A 89 10.89 9.77 3.23
C GLU A 89 9.39 9.93 2.98
N LEU A 90 8.77 9.00 2.25
CA LEU A 90 7.33 9.01 1.99
C LEU A 90 6.50 8.82 3.27
N MET A 91 6.91 7.91 4.15
CA MET A 91 6.22 7.67 5.41
C MET A 91 6.33 8.85 6.36
N GLU A 92 7.48 9.53 6.39
CA GLU A 92 7.74 10.68 7.27
C GLU A 92 7.07 11.97 6.78
N ASN A 93 7.12 12.23 5.47
CA ASN A 93 6.73 13.54 4.92
C ASN A 93 5.30 13.58 4.38
N HIS A 94 4.68 12.43 4.06
CA HIS A 94 3.31 12.43 3.53
C HIS A 94 2.28 12.74 4.62
N SER A 95 1.36 13.66 4.34
CA SER A 95 0.38 14.19 5.31
C SER A 95 -0.46 13.12 6.02
N SER A 96 -0.77 12.02 5.32
CA SER A 96 -1.54 10.89 5.84
C SER A 96 -0.73 9.81 6.57
N LYS A 97 0.60 9.91 6.59
CA LYS A 97 1.52 8.92 7.20
C LYS A 97 1.19 7.47 6.79
N PRO A 98 1.35 7.14 5.50
CA PRO A 98 0.98 5.83 4.96
C PRO A 98 1.78 4.70 5.63
N VAL A 99 1.21 3.50 5.63
CA VAL A 99 1.92 2.28 6.08
C VAL A 99 2.38 1.45 4.89
N VAL A 100 3.48 0.72 5.04
CA VAL A 100 3.99 -0.17 3.98
C VAL A 100 3.59 -1.62 4.27
N SER A 101 3.09 -2.31 3.25
CA SER A 101 2.69 -3.70 3.27
C SER A 101 3.41 -4.46 2.17
N TYR A 102 4.33 -5.35 2.54
CA TYR A 102 5.03 -6.20 1.59
C TYR A 102 4.23 -7.47 1.32
N ALA A 103 4.10 -7.83 0.05
CA ALA A 103 3.65 -9.14 -0.38
C ALA A 103 4.56 -10.22 0.20
N ARG A 104 3.98 -11.37 0.52
CA ARG A 104 4.73 -12.56 0.88
C ARG A 104 4.03 -13.79 0.35
N ALA A 105 4.76 -14.65 -0.36
CA ALA A 105 4.26 -15.94 -0.83
C ALA A 105 3.65 -16.80 0.29
N ASP A 106 4.15 -16.72 1.53
CA ASP A 106 3.66 -17.50 2.67
C ASP A 106 2.35 -16.98 3.28
N ARG A 107 1.90 -15.77 2.89
CA ARG A 107 0.70 -15.13 3.49
C ARG A 107 -0.21 -14.54 2.41
N PRO A 108 -1.18 -15.32 1.90
CA PRO A 108 -2.22 -14.75 1.06
C PRO A 108 -2.98 -13.67 1.83
N ASN A 109 -3.48 -12.65 1.12
CA ASN A 109 -4.35 -11.59 1.65
C ASN A 109 -3.67 -10.56 2.60
N LYS A 110 -2.35 -10.36 2.43
CA LYS A 110 -1.59 -9.34 3.17
C LYS A 110 -2.21 -7.94 3.07
N LEU A 111 -2.69 -7.55 1.89
CA LEU A 111 -3.30 -6.24 1.68
C LEU A 111 -4.58 -6.07 2.51
N ALA A 112 -5.50 -7.05 2.45
CA ALA A 112 -6.70 -7.02 3.28
C ALA A 112 -6.36 -6.93 4.78
N THR A 113 -5.35 -7.68 5.23
CA THR A 113 -4.86 -7.63 6.63
C THR A 113 -4.35 -6.24 7.01
N ALA A 114 -3.61 -5.56 6.11
CA ALA A 114 -3.14 -4.20 6.34
C ALA A 114 -4.31 -3.20 6.43
N ILE A 115 -5.33 -3.37 5.58
CA ILE A 115 -6.55 -2.54 5.62
C ILE A 115 -7.32 -2.76 6.94
N PHE A 116 -7.46 -4.02 7.40
CA PHE A 116 -8.06 -4.31 8.71
C PHE A 116 -7.30 -3.63 9.85
N ALA A 117 -5.97 -3.69 9.83
CA ALA A 117 -5.12 -3.06 10.86
C ALA A 117 -5.28 -1.53 10.86
N LEU A 118 -5.25 -0.90 9.69
CA LEU A 118 -5.46 0.54 9.51
C LEU A 118 -6.77 1.02 10.16
N TRP A 119 -7.88 0.31 9.91
CA TRP A 119 -9.18 0.67 10.48
C TRP A 119 -9.28 0.41 11.97
N ARG A 120 -8.67 -0.67 12.46
CA ARG A 120 -8.58 -0.94 13.90
C ARG A 120 -7.88 0.21 14.61
N ASP A 121 -6.80 0.73 14.05
CA ASP A 121 -6.03 1.80 14.67
C ASP A 121 -6.77 3.14 14.62
N ARG A 122 -7.43 3.47 13.49
CA ARG A 122 -8.30 4.65 13.36
C ARG A 122 -9.48 4.66 14.33
N SER A 123 -10.06 3.49 14.59
CA SER A 123 -11.19 3.35 15.51
C SER A 123 -10.75 3.59 16.97
N LYS A 124 -9.49 3.32 17.31
CA LYS A 124 -8.94 3.64 18.63
C LYS A 124 -8.66 5.13 18.80
N SER A 125 -8.11 5.78 17.78
CA SER A 125 -7.79 7.22 17.82
C SER A 125 -9.01 8.14 17.89
N THR A 126 -10.21 7.64 17.57
CA THR A 126 -11.47 8.39 17.69
C THR A 126 -12.17 8.22 19.04
N SER A 127 -11.58 7.43 19.95
CA SER A 127 -12.07 7.20 21.31
C SER A 127 -11.32 8.02 22.38
N ALA A 128 -10.54 9.03 21.98
CA ALA A 128 -9.76 9.90 22.85
C ALA A 128 -10.30 11.34 22.82
#